data_AF-A0A4D9DXE6-F1
#
_entry.id   AF-A0A4D9DXE6-F1
#
_cell.length_a   1.000
_cell.length_b   1.000
_cell.length_c   1.000
_cell.angle_alpha   90.00
_cell.angle_beta   90.00
_cell.angle_gamma   90.00
#
_symmetry.space_group_name_H-M   'P 1'
#
loop_
_entity.id
_entity.type
_entity.pdbx_description
1 polymer ?
#
loop_
_entity_poly.entity_id
_entity_poly.type
_entity_poly.pdbx_seq_one_letter_code
_entity_poly.pdbx_strand_id
1 'polypeptide(L)'
;MTADKEKKRSSSERRKEKSRDAARCRRSKETEVFYELAHELPLPHNVSSHLDKASIMRLAISFLRTHKLLSSGKAHRRERSMLVDITMAKVCLLFSKYKRLKA
;
A
#
# COMPACT_ATOMS: atom_id res chain seq x y z
N MET A 1 20.66 -35.94 -23.16
CA MET A 1 19.64 -34.87 -23.29
C MET A 1 18.92 -34.52 -21.97
N THR A 2 19.25 -35.13 -20.82
CA THR A 2 18.55 -34.93 -19.54
C THR A 2 19.07 -33.74 -18.70
N ALA A 3 20.37 -33.44 -18.76
CA ALA A 3 21.00 -32.40 -17.94
C ALA A 3 20.54 -30.95 -18.27
N ASP A 4 20.26 -30.63 -19.54
CA ASP A 4 19.79 -29.29 -19.93
C ASP A 4 18.37 -29.00 -19.40
N LYS A 5 17.54 -30.04 -19.32
CA LYS A 5 16.16 -29.96 -18.82
C LYS A 5 16.12 -29.74 -17.30
N GLU A 6 17.03 -30.36 -16.55
CA GLU A 6 17.19 -30.11 -15.10
C GLU A 6 17.73 -28.71 -14.82
N LYS A 7 18.71 -28.23 -15.59
CA LYS A 7 19.26 -26.87 -15.43
C LYS A 7 18.22 -25.77 -15.76
N LYS A 8 17.34 -26.01 -16.73
CA LYS A 8 16.19 -25.14 -17.03
C LYS A 8 15.13 -25.17 -15.94
N ARG A 9 14.84 -26.35 -15.35
CA ARG A 9 13.90 -26.49 -14.21
C ARG A 9 14.39 -25.72 -12.98
N SER A 10 15.66 -25.90 -12.59
CA SER A 10 16.24 -25.19 -11.43
C SER A 10 16.30 -23.66 -11.62
N SER A 11 16.59 -23.20 -12.84
CA SER A 11 16.52 -21.77 -13.20
C SER A 11 15.10 -21.21 -13.12
N SER A 12 14.11 -21.97 -13.60
CA SER A 12 12.69 -21.60 -13.52
C SER A 12 12.20 -21.53 -12.07
N GLU A 13 12.57 -22.48 -11.23
CA GLU A 13 12.25 -22.46 -9.80
C GLU A 13 12.85 -21.25 -9.09
N ARG A 14 14.13 -20.93 -9.34
CA ARG A 14 14.76 -19.72 -8.79
C ARG A 14 14.05 -18.43 -9.22
N ARG A 15 13.55 -18.35 -10.45
CA ARG A 15 12.76 -17.19 -10.94
C ARG A 15 11.39 -17.13 -10.25
N LYS A 16 10.72 -18.26 -10.09
CA LYS A 16 9.44 -18.35 -9.39
C LYS A 16 9.59 -17.94 -7.92
N GLU A 17 10.65 -18.39 -7.25
CA GLU A 17 10.91 -18.03 -5.85
C GLU A 17 11.14 -16.52 -5.69
N LYS A 18 11.96 -15.92 -6.56
CA LYS A 18 12.16 -14.46 -6.57
C LYS A 18 10.84 -13.68 -6.76
N SER A 19 9.93 -14.18 -7.61
CA SER A 19 8.62 -13.57 -7.82
C SER A 19 7.71 -13.70 -6.58
N ARG A 20 7.74 -14.87 -5.93
CA ARG A 20 7.02 -15.13 -4.68
C ARG A 20 7.50 -14.21 -3.57
N ASP A 21 8.81 -14.07 -3.39
CA ASP A 21 9.40 -13.18 -2.40
C ASP A 21 9.06 -11.72 -2.67
N ALA A 22 9.12 -11.29 -3.93
CA ALA A 22 8.70 -9.96 -4.32
C ALA A 22 7.21 -9.71 -4.02
N ALA A 23 6.34 -10.70 -4.26
CA ALA A 23 4.93 -10.59 -3.92
C ALA A 23 4.69 -10.57 -2.40
N ARG A 24 5.45 -11.34 -1.62
CA ARG A 24 5.40 -11.33 -0.15
C ARG A 24 5.81 -9.96 0.38
N CYS A 25 6.96 -9.44 -0.04
CA CYS A 25 7.46 -8.13 0.35
C CYS A 25 6.44 -7.02 0.04
N ARG A 26 5.82 -7.03 -1.16
CA ARG A 26 4.75 -6.08 -1.50
C ARG A 26 3.55 -6.17 -0.56
N ARG A 27 3.07 -7.37 -0.25
CA ARG A 27 1.93 -7.56 0.68
C ARG A 27 2.27 -7.12 2.10
N SER A 28 3.49 -7.41 2.57
CA SER A 28 3.96 -6.95 3.88
C SER A 28 4.02 -5.43 3.95
N LYS A 29 4.61 -4.77 2.95
CA LYS A 29 4.72 -3.31 2.93
C LYS A 29 3.36 -2.63 2.80
N GLU A 30 2.47 -3.16 1.96
CA GLU A 30 1.09 -2.67 1.85
C GLU A 30 0.38 -2.75 3.20
N THR A 31 0.55 -3.85 3.92
CA THR A 31 -0.07 -4.06 5.24
C THR A 31 0.48 -3.09 6.29
N GLU A 32 1.79 -2.87 6.32
CA GLU A 32 2.44 -1.85 7.16
C GLU A 32 1.85 -0.46 6.90
N VAL A 33 1.74 -0.04 5.64
CA VAL A 33 1.17 1.26 5.25
C VAL A 33 -0.30 1.40 5.66
N PHE A 34 -1.10 0.33 5.57
CA PHE A 34 -2.49 0.35 6.04
C PHE A 34 -2.58 0.52 7.57
N TYR A 35 -1.71 -0.16 8.32
CA TYR A 35 -1.68 0.00 9.77
C TYR A 35 -1.19 1.39 10.20
N GLU A 36 -0.18 1.94 9.53
CA GLU A 36 0.24 3.34 9.73
C GLU A 36 -0.92 4.31 9.48
N LEU A 37 -1.65 4.15 8.37
CA LEU A 37 -2.83 4.96 8.08
C LEU A 37 -3.92 4.83 9.15
N ALA A 38 -4.15 3.63 9.67
CA ALA A 38 -5.12 3.40 10.74
C ALA A 38 -4.72 4.10 12.05
N HIS A 39 -3.42 4.20 12.34
CA HIS A 39 -2.90 4.93 13.50
C HIS A 39 -3.02 6.45 13.39
N GLU A 40 -3.01 6.98 12.17
CA GLU A 40 -3.22 8.42 11.90
C GLU A 40 -4.70 8.84 12.00
N LEU A 41 -5.64 7.89 11.98
CA LEU A 41 -7.06 8.19 12.19
C LEU A 41 -7.32 8.55 13.66
N PRO A 42 -8.26 9.46 13.95
CA PRO A 42 -8.62 9.86 15.32
C PRO A 42 -9.46 8.77 16.01
N LEU A 43 -8.88 7.59 16.18
CA LEU A 43 -9.48 6.41 16.77
C LEU A 43 -8.56 5.88 17.88
N PRO A 44 -9.12 5.32 18.96
CA PRO A 44 -8.31 4.71 20.00
C PRO A 44 -7.59 3.46 19.45
N HIS A 45 -6.35 3.24 19.91
CA HIS A 45 -5.45 2.20 19.37
C HIS A 45 -6.06 0.79 19.38
N ASN A 46 -6.85 0.47 20.40
CA ASN A 46 -7.54 -0.81 20.56
C ASN A 46 -8.56 -1.08 19.45
N VAL A 47 -9.13 -0.06 18.82
CA VAL A 47 -10.06 -0.22 17.69
C VAL A 47 -9.26 -0.29 16.39
N SER A 48 -8.29 0.62 16.24
CA SER A 48 -7.47 0.74 15.03
C SER A 48 -6.73 -0.55 14.66
N SER A 49 -6.19 -1.28 15.65
CA SER A 49 -5.46 -2.54 15.43
C SER A 49 -6.32 -3.68 14.86
N HIS A 50 -7.64 -3.62 15.04
CA HIS A 50 -8.59 -4.66 14.61
C HIS A 50 -9.30 -4.32 13.30
N LEU A 51 -8.97 -3.18 12.68
CA LEU A 51 -9.59 -2.78 11.43
C LEU A 51 -9.03 -3.58 10.25
N ASP A 52 -9.93 -4.02 9.37
CA ASP A 52 -9.57 -4.56 8.07
C ASP A 52 -9.22 -3.41 7.08
N LYS A 53 -8.47 -3.74 6.03
CA LYS A 53 -7.99 -2.77 5.03
C LYS A 53 -9.14 -1.97 4.37
N ALA A 54 -10.29 -2.60 4.12
CA ALA A 54 -11.42 -1.92 3.50
C ALA A 54 -12.08 -0.94 4.46
N SER A 55 -12.24 -1.32 5.73
CA SER A 55 -12.71 -0.40 6.77
C SER A 55 -11.75 0.77 7.00
N ILE A 56 -10.44 0.55 7.02
CA ILE A 56 -9.43 1.63 7.10
C ILE A 56 -9.63 2.64 5.96
N MET A 57 -9.77 2.16 4.71
CA MET A 57 -10.04 3.03 3.56
C MET A 57 -11.35 3.82 3.71
N ARG A 58 -12.44 3.14 4.08
CA ARG A 58 -13.76 3.78 4.25
C ARG A 58 -13.74 4.85 5.34
N LEU A 59 -13.07 4.60 6.45
CA LEU A 59 -12.93 5.53 7.56
C LEU A 59 -12.04 6.71 7.18
N ALA A 60 -10.90 6.48 6.51
CA ALA A 60 -10.03 7.54 6.02
C ALA A 60 -10.75 8.46 5.03
N ILE A 61 -11.49 7.90 4.06
CA ILE A 61 -12.28 8.68 3.11
C ILE A 61 -13.37 9.48 3.85
N SER A 62 -14.08 8.85 4.76
CA SER A 62 -15.14 9.52 5.55
C SER A 62 -14.56 10.66 6.39
N PHE A 63 -13.43 10.45 7.06
CA PHE A 63 -12.73 11.46 7.85
C PHE A 63 -12.36 12.68 7.00
N LEU A 64 -11.76 12.46 5.83
CA LEU A 64 -11.39 13.54 4.90
C LEU A 64 -12.61 14.29 4.37
N ARG A 65 -13.71 13.59 4.03
CA ARG A 65 -14.96 14.22 3.58
C ARG A 65 -15.57 15.09 4.68
N THR A 66 -15.68 14.56 5.89
CA THR A 66 -16.21 15.31 7.04
C THR A 66 -15.35 16.53 7.33
N HIS A 67 -14.03 16.39 7.34
CA HIS A 67 -13.12 17.52 7.55
C HIS A 67 -13.26 18.59 6.43
N LYS A 68 -13.45 18.18 5.18
CA LYS A 68 -13.71 19.09 4.06
C LYS A 68 -15.05 19.83 4.22
N LEU A 69 -16.11 19.15 4.66
CA LEU A 69 -17.42 19.77 4.91
C LEU A 69 -17.33 20.78 6.07
N LEU A 70 -16.70 20.41 7.18
CA LEU A 70 -16.49 21.29 8.33
C LEU A 70 -15.60 22.49 7.98
N SER A 71 -14.59 22.29 7.13
CA SER A 71 -13.74 23.38 6.62
C SER A 71 -14.42 24.20 5.51
N SER A 72 -15.43 23.69 4.81
CA SER A 72 -16.16 24.47 3.80
C SER A 72 -17.02 25.56 4.44
N GLY A 73 -17.36 25.44 5.74
CA GLY A 73 -17.95 26.52 6.54
C GLY A 73 -16.94 27.54 7.09
N LYS A 74 -15.62 27.27 6.97
CA LYS A 74 -14.52 28.13 7.44
C LYS A 74 -13.43 28.16 6.38
N ALA A 75 -13.55 29.12 5.46
CA ALA A 75 -12.66 29.42 4.34
C ALA A 75 -11.28 28.70 4.34
N HIS A 76 -11.11 27.86 3.32
CA HIS A 76 -9.83 27.53 2.68
C HIS A 76 -8.62 27.16 3.54
N ARG A 77 -8.33 25.85 3.64
CA ARG A 77 -6.94 25.37 3.77
C ARG A 77 -6.71 24.11 2.93
N ARG A 78 -6.56 24.32 1.62
CA ARG A 78 -5.90 23.36 0.72
C ARG A 78 -4.45 23.24 1.17
N GLU A 79 -4.05 22.18 1.86
CA GLU A 79 -2.61 21.84 1.94
C GLU A 79 -2.27 20.38 2.31
N ARG A 80 -3.19 19.60 2.90
CA ARG A 80 -2.92 18.16 3.18
C ARG A 80 -3.41 17.15 2.14
N SER A 81 -4.37 17.51 1.27
CA SER A 81 -4.88 16.59 0.22
C SER A 81 -3.76 16.16 -0.73
N MET A 82 -2.90 17.11 -1.14
CA MET A 82 -1.82 16.81 -2.07
C MET A 82 -0.79 15.85 -1.47
N LEU A 83 -0.54 15.87 -0.16
CA LEU A 83 0.43 14.96 0.45
C LEU A 83 -0.07 13.51 0.40
N VAL A 84 -1.35 13.25 0.65
CA VAL A 84 -1.90 11.89 0.63
C VAL A 84 -2.11 11.38 -0.81
N ASP A 85 -2.51 12.26 -1.73
CA ASP A 85 -2.59 11.95 -3.17
C ASP A 85 -1.19 11.69 -3.76
N ILE A 86 -0.18 12.49 -3.38
CA ILE A 86 1.23 12.26 -3.74
C ILE A 86 1.77 10.99 -3.09
N THR A 87 1.34 10.63 -1.87
CA THR A 87 1.79 9.40 -1.19
C THR A 87 1.15 8.16 -1.83
N MET A 88 -0.14 8.19 -2.15
CA MET A 88 -0.81 7.12 -2.89
C MET A 88 -0.29 7.00 -4.32
N ALA A 89 -0.03 8.11 -5.02
CA ALA A 89 0.62 8.11 -6.33
C ALA A 89 2.08 7.60 -6.24
N LYS A 90 2.84 7.96 -5.20
CA LYS A 90 4.18 7.44 -4.94
C LYS A 90 4.16 5.96 -4.59
N VAL A 91 3.18 5.47 -3.83
CA VAL A 91 3.01 4.05 -3.52
C VAL A 91 2.66 3.27 -4.79
N CYS A 92 1.74 3.77 -5.63
CA CYS A 92 1.44 3.19 -6.94
C CYS A 92 2.63 3.24 -7.92
N LEU A 93 3.41 4.33 -7.92
CA LEU A 93 4.63 4.46 -8.71
C LEU A 93 5.77 3.60 -8.16
N LEU A 94 5.86 3.39 -6.85
CA LEU A 94 6.80 2.45 -6.23
C LEU A 94 6.42 1.02 -6.61
N PHE A 95 5.13 0.68 -6.60
CA PHE A 95 4.60 -0.61 -7.07
C PHE A 95 4.90 -0.84 -8.57
N SER A 96 4.78 0.21 -9.38
CA SER A 96 5.07 0.16 -10.82
C SER A 96 6.57 0.16 -11.15
N LYS A 97 7.39 0.93 -10.41
CA LYS A 97 8.86 0.96 -10.57
C LYS A 97 9.52 -0.33 -10.07
N TYR A 98 9.08 -0.90 -8.94
CA TYR A 98 9.58 -2.20 -8.47
C TYR A 98 9.18 -3.37 -9.38
N LYS A 99 8.09 -3.25 -10.15
CA LYS A 99 7.73 -4.22 -11.20
C LYS A 99 8.64 -4.12 -12.43
N ARG A 100 9.26 -2.97 -12.69
CA ARG A 100 10.19 -2.74 -13.81
C ARG A 100 11.67 -2.95 -13.48
N LEU A 101 12.08 -2.78 -12.22
CA LEU A 101 13.50 -2.78 -11.82
C LEU A 101 14.11 -4.19 -11.61
N LYS A 102 13.43 -5.25 -12.05
CA LYS A 102 13.92 -6.64 -11.91
C LYS A 102 13.56 -7.51 -13.13
N ALA A 103 13.54 -6.89 -14.31
CA ALA A 103 13.68 -7.62 -15.58
C ALA A 103 15.16 -7.95 -15.80
#